data_AF-A0A2T5G1A3-F1
#
_entry.id   AF-A0A2T5G1A3-F1
#
_cell.length_a   1.000
_cell.length_b   1.000
_cell.length_c   1.000
_cell.angle_alpha   90.00
_cell.angle_beta   90.00
_cell.angle_gamma   90.00
#
_symmetry.space_group_name_H-M   'P 1'
#
loop_
_entity.id
_entity.type
_entity.pdbx_description
1 polymer ?
#
loop_
_entity_poly.entity_id
_entity_poly.type
_entity_poly.pdbx_seq_one_letter_code
_entity_poly.pdbx_strand_id
1 'polypeptide(L)'
;MTTPDVAITDAQMQALEEAHRATKAAYLAYQNERLSGERLAACVVLSNAANNLSDLTFRYLPALIARVKAAEEFTSLINALRADEGDAVMILCDNPDFNGLPNSAIECNGGWTDWRDRRFAGDTLIDCLRAAVSARAALEGQPK
;
A
#
# COMPACT_ATOMS: atom_id res chain seq x y z
N MET A 1 -12.38 -13.59 -0.13
CA MET A 1 -11.13 -14.07 0.49
C MET A 1 -10.34 -12.83 0.89
N THR A 2 -10.42 -12.45 2.16
CA THR A 2 -9.69 -11.31 2.73
C THR A 2 -8.22 -11.69 2.89
N THR A 3 -7.32 -10.94 2.26
CA THR A 3 -5.89 -11.03 2.56
C THR A 3 -5.67 -10.63 4.02
N PRO A 4 -4.96 -11.43 4.84
CA PRO A 4 -4.69 -11.05 6.22
C PRO A 4 -3.83 -9.79 6.21
N ASP A 5 -4.26 -8.77 6.95
CA ASP A 5 -3.53 -7.54 7.15
C ASP A 5 -2.31 -7.84 8.04
N VAL A 6 -1.20 -8.24 7.42
CA VAL A 6 0.05 -8.51 8.14
C VAL A 6 0.72 -7.17 8.40
N ALA A 7 0.25 -6.46 9.42
CA ALA A 7 0.96 -5.33 9.98
C ALA A 7 2.34 -5.81 10.44
N ILE A 8 3.42 -5.26 9.88
CA ILE A 8 4.77 -5.47 10.39
C ILE A 8 4.81 -4.77 11.74
N THR A 9 4.84 -5.57 12.80
CA THR A 9 4.94 -5.08 14.18
C THR A 9 6.29 -4.37 14.37
N ASP A 10 6.35 -3.41 15.30
CA ASP A 10 7.61 -2.72 15.64
C ASP A 10 8.73 -3.70 16.00
N ALA A 11 8.38 -4.83 16.63
CA ALA A 11 9.29 -5.92 16.95
C ALA A 11 9.90 -6.57 15.68
N GLN A 12 9.13 -6.72 14.61
CA GLN A 12 9.61 -7.25 13.34
C GLN A 12 10.51 -6.23 12.61
N MET A 13 10.20 -4.93 12.71
CA MET A 13 11.05 -3.88 12.15
C MET A 13 12.40 -3.81 12.89
N GLN A 14 12.38 -3.87 14.22
CA GLN A 14 13.60 -3.86 15.05
C GLN A 14 14.50 -5.08 14.79
N ALA A 15 13.90 -6.26 14.61
CA ALA A 15 14.63 -7.48 14.24
C ALA A 15 15.31 -7.36 12.86
N LEU A 16 14.66 -6.69 11.90
CA LEU A 16 15.23 -6.44 10.58
C LEU A 16 16.44 -5.48 10.65
N GLU A 17 16.33 -4.41 11.45
CA GLU A 17 17.42 -3.45 11.65
C GLU A 17 18.63 -4.08 12.35
N GLU A 18 18.41 -4.96 13.32
CA GLU A 18 19.48 -5.72 13.98
C GLU A 18 20.16 -6.70 13.03
N ALA A 19 19.39 -7.44 12.22
CA ALA A 19 19.92 -8.32 11.19
C ALA A 19 20.76 -7.56 10.15
N HIS A 20 20.28 -6.39 9.71
CA HIS A 20 21.02 -5.55 8.78
C HIS A 20 22.34 -5.03 9.38
N ARG A 21 22.32 -4.58 10.65
CA ARG A 21 23.53 -4.16 11.37
C ARG A 21 24.55 -5.29 11.50
N ALA A 22 24.11 -6.49 11.90
CA ALA A 22 24.97 -7.66 12.04
C ALA A 22 25.63 -8.06 10.70
N THR A 23 24.87 -8.01 9.61
CA THR A 23 25.36 -8.32 8.25
C THR A 23 26.41 -7.30 7.80
N LYS A 24 26.16 -6.01 8.04
CA LYS A 24 27.10 -4.93 7.69
C LYS A 24 28.40 -5.04 8.50
N ALA A 25 28.32 -5.34 9.79
CA ALA A 25 29.48 -5.56 10.64
C ALA A 25 30.33 -6.75 10.16
N ALA A 26 29.69 -7.87 9.80
CA ALA A 26 30.38 -9.04 9.25
C ALA A 26 31.05 -8.75 7.89
N TYR A 27 30.41 -7.96 7.03
CA TYR A 27 30.99 -7.55 5.74
C TYR A 27 32.22 -6.64 5.91
N LEU A 28 32.16 -5.69 6.85
CA LEU A 28 33.30 -4.83 7.17
C LEU A 28 34.45 -5.61 7.81
N ALA A 29 34.16 -6.58 8.69
CA ALA A 29 35.17 -7.50 9.24
C ALA A 29 35.84 -8.33 8.14
N TYR A 30 35.06 -8.87 7.19
CA TYR A 30 35.57 -9.58 6.02
C TYR A 30 36.49 -8.73 5.14
N GLN A 31 36.17 -7.44 4.94
CA GLN A 31 37.00 -6.55 4.13
C GLN A 31 38.34 -6.20 4.80
N ASN A 32 38.42 -6.26 6.13
CA ASN A 32 39.58 -5.78 6.89
C ASN A 32 40.62 -6.87 7.23
N GLU A 33 40.33 -8.17 7.08
CA GLU A 33 41.21 -9.25 7.57
C GLU A 33 41.87 -10.12 6.47
N ARG A 34 43.20 -10.21 6.54
CA ARG A 34 44.05 -11.05 5.68
C ARG A 34 44.33 -12.39 6.41
N LEU A 35 43.52 -13.42 6.11
CA LEU A 35 43.73 -14.88 6.28
C LEU A 35 43.83 -15.48 7.72
N SER A 36 42.78 -16.19 8.17
CA SER A 36 42.76 -17.64 8.48
C SER A 36 41.33 -18.06 8.88
N GLY A 37 41.09 -19.12 9.66
CA GLY A 37 39.80 -19.84 9.84
C GLY A 37 38.51 -19.00 10.08
N GLU A 38 38.64 -17.74 10.48
CA GLU A 38 37.57 -16.75 10.61
C GLU A 38 36.88 -16.39 9.26
N ARG A 39 37.56 -16.56 8.11
CA ARG A 39 36.93 -16.35 6.78
C ARG A 39 35.74 -17.27 6.51
N LEU A 40 35.78 -18.52 7.00
CA LEU A 40 34.70 -19.49 6.84
C LEU A 40 33.49 -19.10 7.71
N ALA A 41 33.74 -18.66 8.95
CA ALA A 41 32.69 -18.17 9.84
C ALA A 41 32.02 -16.90 9.28
N ALA A 42 32.79 -15.94 8.78
CA ALA A 42 32.26 -14.74 8.14
C ALA A 42 31.45 -15.08 6.86
N CYS A 43 31.91 -16.03 6.04
CA CYS A 43 31.16 -16.49 4.86
C CYS A 43 29.84 -17.18 5.21
N VAL A 44 29.80 -17.97 6.29
CA VAL A 44 28.58 -18.62 6.77
C VAL A 44 27.60 -17.60 7.33
N VAL A 45 28.06 -16.63 8.11
CA VAL A 45 27.22 -15.53 8.62
C VAL A 45 26.66 -14.68 7.48
N LEU A 46 27.49 -14.33 6.49
CA LEU A 46 27.04 -13.59 5.30
C LEU A 46 26.08 -14.41 4.43
N SER A 47 26.30 -15.71 4.27
CA SER A 47 25.38 -16.59 3.54
C SER A 47 24.05 -16.75 4.25
N ASN A 48 24.06 -16.95 5.57
CA ASN A 48 22.83 -17.06 6.36
C ASN A 48 22.06 -15.73 6.38
N ALA A 49 22.76 -14.61 6.48
CA ALA A 49 22.15 -13.28 6.39
C ALA A 49 21.55 -13.01 5.00
N ALA A 50 22.26 -13.36 3.92
CA ALA A 50 21.75 -13.24 2.56
C ALA A 50 20.52 -14.12 2.33
N ASN A 51 20.53 -15.36 2.85
CA ASN A 51 19.39 -16.27 2.81
C ASN A 51 18.19 -15.71 3.60
N ASN A 52 18.42 -15.15 4.79
CA ASN A 52 17.36 -14.53 5.60
C ASN A 52 16.78 -13.26 4.95
N LEU A 53 17.63 -12.42 4.35
CA LEU A 53 17.18 -11.27 3.55
C LEU A 53 16.38 -11.70 2.33
N SER A 54 16.78 -12.79 1.67
CA SER A 54 16.02 -13.35 0.54
C SER A 54 14.67 -13.93 0.97
N ASP A 55 14.59 -14.58 2.14
CA ASP A 55 13.33 -15.12 2.68
C ASP A 55 12.38 -13.99 3.10
N LEU A 56 12.87 -12.97 3.82
CA LEU A 56 12.08 -11.79 4.17
C LEU A 56 11.60 -11.05 2.93
N THR A 57 12.50 -10.81 1.97
CA THR A 57 12.14 -10.11 0.73
C THR A 57 11.09 -10.92 -0.04
N PHE A 58 11.28 -12.23 -0.23
CA PHE A 58 10.30 -13.06 -0.92
C PHE A 58 8.95 -13.11 -0.19
N ARG A 59 8.96 -13.13 1.14
CA ARG A 59 7.76 -13.20 1.96
C ARG A 59 6.96 -11.90 1.97
N TYR A 60 7.62 -10.74 2.02
CA TYR A 60 6.94 -9.46 2.21
C TYR A 60 6.83 -8.61 0.93
N LEU A 61 7.67 -8.85 -0.08
CA LEU A 61 7.64 -8.09 -1.33
C LEU A 61 6.29 -8.16 -2.06
N PRO A 62 5.59 -9.32 -2.16
CA PRO A 62 4.27 -9.35 -2.78
C PRO A 62 3.24 -8.47 -2.06
N ALA A 63 3.25 -8.48 -0.73
CA ALA A 63 2.35 -7.65 0.08
C ALA A 63 2.68 -6.15 -0.07
N LEU A 64 3.97 -5.80 -0.08
CA LEU A 64 4.41 -4.43 -0.32
C LEU A 64 4.01 -3.94 -1.71
N ILE A 65 4.23 -4.74 -2.75
CA ILE A 65 3.81 -4.42 -4.12
C ILE A 65 2.29 -4.22 -4.17
N ALA A 66 1.51 -5.09 -3.52
CA ALA A 66 0.06 -4.94 -3.48
C ALA A 66 -0.38 -3.63 -2.80
N ARG A 67 0.27 -3.24 -1.69
CA ARG A 67 0.01 -1.98 -1.00
C ARG A 67 0.36 -0.76 -1.84
N VAL A 68 1.51 -0.79 -2.52
CA VAL A 68 1.92 0.30 -3.43
C VAL A 68 0.94 0.44 -4.59
N LYS A 69 0.53 -0.68 -5.22
CA LYS A 69 -0.48 -0.66 -6.29
C LYS A 69 -1.81 -0.11 -5.82
N ALA A 70 -2.27 -0.49 -4.63
CA ALA A 70 -3.51 0.04 -4.06
C ALA A 70 -3.42 1.55 -3.79
N ALA A 71 -2.27 2.05 -3.33
CA ALA A 71 -2.04 3.48 -3.13
C ALA A 71 -2.01 4.25 -4.45
N GLU A 72 -1.32 3.72 -5.47
CA GLU A 72 -1.31 4.29 -6.83
C GLU A 72 -2.71 4.36 -7.42
N GLU A 73 -3.49 3.29 -7.29
CA GLU A 73 -4.89 3.26 -7.74
C GLU A 73 -5.72 4.29 -7.00
N PHE A 74 -5.62 4.36 -5.68
CA PHE A 74 -6.35 5.33 -4.87
C PHE A 74 -6.07 6.78 -5.31
N THR A 75 -4.80 7.14 -5.50
CA THR A 75 -4.40 8.45 -6.01
C THR A 75 -4.91 8.69 -7.43
N SER A 76 -4.82 7.70 -8.32
CA SER A 76 -5.30 7.80 -9.70
C SER A 76 -6.81 8.07 -9.77
N LEU A 77 -7.61 7.38 -8.97
CA LEU A 77 -9.06 7.55 -8.94
C LEU A 77 -9.47 8.93 -8.42
N ILE A 78 -8.83 9.42 -7.34
CA ILE A 78 -9.09 10.78 -6.83
C ILE A 78 -8.74 11.84 -7.88
N ASN A 79 -7.59 11.69 -8.55
CA ASN A 79 -7.18 12.63 -9.59
C ASN A 79 -8.15 12.61 -10.78
N ALA A 80 -8.65 11.45 -11.18
CA ALA A 80 -9.65 11.34 -12.25
C ALA A 80 -10.97 12.03 -11.88
N LEU A 81 -11.43 11.89 -10.63
CA LEU A 81 -12.66 12.53 -10.16
C LEU A 81 -12.54 14.04 -10.00
N ARG A 82 -11.32 14.57 -9.84
CA ARG A 82 -11.00 15.98 -9.65
C ARG A 82 -10.28 16.60 -10.85
N ALA A 83 -10.43 15.99 -12.03
CA ALA A 83 -9.69 16.38 -13.22
C ALA A 83 -10.14 17.74 -13.78
N ASP A 84 -11.45 18.04 -13.69
CA ASP A 84 -12.02 19.30 -14.16
C ASP A 84 -12.08 20.36 -13.06
N GLU A 85 -12.10 21.62 -13.49
CA GLU A 85 -12.19 22.76 -12.59
C GLU A 85 -13.50 22.74 -11.77
N GLY A 86 -13.38 22.91 -10.46
CA GLY A 86 -14.50 22.89 -9.53
C GLY A 86 -14.96 21.50 -9.09
N ASP A 87 -14.41 20.43 -9.67
CA ASP A 87 -14.71 19.07 -9.22
C ASP A 87 -14.05 18.77 -7.86
N ALA A 88 -14.83 18.23 -6.94
CA ALA A 88 -14.45 17.91 -5.58
C ALA A 88 -14.88 16.49 -5.19
N VAL A 89 -14.07 15.89 -4.33
CA VAL A 89 -14.36 14.61 -3.68
C VAL A 89 -14.18 14.79 -2.18
N MET A 90 -15.23 14.51 -1.43
CA MET A 90 -15.24 14.50 0.03
C MET A 90 -15.25 13.05 0.52
N ILE A 91 -14.26 12.70 1.33
CA ILE A 91 -14.17 11.38 1.99
C ILE A 91 -14.91 11.48 3.32
N LEU A 92 -15.90 10.62 3.53
CA LEU A 92 -16.69 10.59 4.76
C LEU A 92 -16.07 9.64 5.79
N CYS A 93 -16.48 9.78 7.05
CA CYS A 93 -16.14 8.81 8.09
C CYS A 93 -16.77 7.45 7.80
N ASP A 94 -16.14 6.39 8.31
CA ASP A 94 -16.71 5.05 8.27
C ASP A 94 -18.00 4.97 9.08
N ASN A 95 -18.92 4.11 8.66
CA ASN A 95 -20.22 3.88 9.28
C ASN A 95 -20.04 3.29 10.69
N PRO A 96 -20.32 4.07 11.76
CA PRO A 96 -20.04 3.64 13.13
C PRO A 96 -21.01 2.55 13.62
N ASP A 97 -22.18 2.41 12.98
CA ASP A 97 -23.29 1.62 13.52
C ASP A 97 -23.34 0.19 12.98
N PHE A 98 -22.39 -0.21 12.11
CA PHE A 98 -22.20 -1.53 11.49
C PHE A 98 -23.49 -2.37 11.33
N ASN A 99 -24.54 -1.73 10.80
CA ASN A 99 -25.90 -2.24 10.71
C ASN A 99 -26.18 -3.04 9.42
N GLY A 100 -25.12 -3.62 8.83
CA GLY A 100 -25.18 -4.30 7.54
C GLY A 100 -25.25 -3.37 6.32
N LEU A 101 -25.13 -2.05 6.51
CA LEU A 101 -24.94 -1.08 5.44
C LEU A 101 -23.44 -0.96 5.08
N PRO A 102 -23.11 -0.44 3.87
CA PRO A 102 -21.72 -0.23 3.46
C PRO A 102 -20.93 0.57 4.49
N ASN A 103 -19.68 0.15 4.70
CA ASN A 103 -18.82 0.72 5.74
C ASN A 103 -18.31 2.12 5.36
N SER A 104 -17.98 2.36 4.10
CA SER A 104 -17.36 3.61 3.66
C SER A 104 -18.25 4.35 2.66
N ALA A 105 -18.05 5.67 2.58
CA ALA A 105 -18.74 6.51 1.60
C ALA A 105 -17.89 7.72 1.19
N ILE A 106 -18.14 8.21 -0.02
CA ILE A 106 -17.65 9.49 -0.52
C ILE A 106 -18.79 10.31 -1.11
N GLU A 107 -18.60 11.61 -1.18
CA GLU A 107 -19.48 12.54 -1.90
C GLU A 107 -18.68 13.26 -2.98
N CYS A 108 -19.21 13.26 -4.20
CA CYS A 108 -18.63 14.00 -5.31
C CYS A 108 -19.53 15.19 -5.65
N ASN A 109 -18.92 16.32 -5.96
CA ASN A 109 -19.59 17.50 -6.48
C ASN A 109 -18.76 18.07 -7.62
N GLY A 110 -19.42 18.52 -8.69
CA GLY A 110 -18.76 18.97 -9.90
C GLY A 110 -19.72 19.10 -11.07
N GLY A 111 -19.19 19.54 -12.22
CA GLY A 111 -20.00 19.74 -13.42
C GLY A 111 -20.72 18.47 -13.88
N TRP A 112 -20.08 17.31 -13.75
CA TRP A 112 -20.64 16.00 -14.10
C TRP A 112 -21.72 15.49 -13.13
N THR A 113 -21.92 16.18 -12.01
CA THR A 113 -22.99 15.91 -11.03
C THR A 113 -24.06 16.98 -11.03
N ASP A 114 -24.10 17.85 -12.05
CA ASP A 114 -24.93 19.06 -12.09
C ASP A 114 -24.73 19.95 -10.85
N TRP A 115 -23.51 19.99 -10.33
CA TRP A 115 -23.14 20.72 -9.11
C TRP A 115 -23.92 20.32 -7.85
N ARG A 116 -24.42 19.07 -7.81
CA ARG A 116 -25.12 18.50 -6.66
C ARG A 116 -24.29 17.41 -6.01
N ASP A 117 -24.30 17.37 -4.69
CA ASP A 117 -23.63 16.31 -3.95
C ASP A 117 -24.21 14.95 -4.33
N ARG A 118 -23.34 14.10 -4.88
CA ARG A 118 -23.67 12.74 -5.26
C ARG A 118 -22.87 11.77 -4.42
N ARG A 119 -23.58 10.99 -3.61
CA ARG A 119 -22.99 10.02 -2.69
C ARG A 119 -22.74 8.67 -3.37
N PHE A 120 -21.58 8.09 -3.09
CA PHE A 120 -21.20 6.73 -3.47
C PHE A 120 -20.78 5.98 -2.22
N ALA A 121 -21.35 4.79 -2.00
CA ALA A 121 -21.11 3.97 -0.82
C ALA A 121 -20.64 2.57 -1.21
N GLY A 122 -19.79 1.97 -0.39
CA GLY A 122 -19.17 0.67 -0.63
C GLY A 122 -18.50 0.13 0.64
N ASP A 123 -18.02 -1.11 0.58
CA ASP A 123 -17.39 -1.74 1.75
C ASP A 123 -16.01 -1.14 2.05
N THR A 124 -15.35 -0.56 1.05
CA THR A 124 -14.09 0.16 1.18
C THR A 124 -14.12 1.48 0.43
N LEU A 125 -13.20 2.40 0.78
CA LEU A 125 -13.05 3.65 0.03
C LEU A 125 -12.68 3.42 -1.45
N ILE A 126 -11.91 2.38 -1.77
CA ILE A 126 -11.55 2.10 -3.16
C ILE A 126 -12.76 1.67 -3.99
N ASP A 127 -13.71 0.94 -3.38
CA ASP A 127 -14.96 0.57 -4.03
C ASP A 127 -15.84 1.80 -4.29
N CYS A 128 -15.89 2.73 -3.33
CA CYS A 128 -16.60 4.01 -3.49
C CYS A 128 -16.03 4.84 -4.64
N LEU A 129 -14.70 4.95 -4.71
CA LEU A 129 -13.99 5.69 -5.75
C LEU A 129 -14.19 5.06 -7.14
N ARG A 130 -14.09 3.73 -7.25
CA ARG A 130 -14.35 3.01 -8.52
C ARG A 130 -15.79 3.21 -9.00
N ALA A 131 -16.76 3.17 -8.09
CA ALA A 131 -18.16 3.42 -8.41
C ALA A 131 -18.37 4.85 -8.95
N ALA A 132 -17.76 5.84 -8.31
CA ALA A 132 -17.82 7.23 -8.75
C ALA A 132 -17.19 7.45 -10.13
N VAL A 133 -15.98 6.91 -10.36
CA VAL A 133 -15.30 7.03 -11.67
C VAL A 133 -16.12 6.36 -12.78
N SER A 134 -16.69 5.19 -12.51
CA SER A 134 -17.56 4.49 -13.46
C SER A 134 -18.82 5.31 -13.79
N ALA A 135 -19.42 5.96 -12.78
CA ALA A 135 -20.59 6.80 -12.96
C ALA A 135 -20.27 8.07 -13.77
N ARG A 136 -19.11 8.69 -13.54
CA ARG A 136 -18.62 9.84 -14.32
C ARG A 136 -18.37 9.46 -15.78
N ALA A 137 -17.63 8.38 -16.03
CA ALA A 137 -17.33 7.91 -17.39
C ALA A 137 -18.60 7.55 -18.19
N ALA A 138 -19.64 7.03 -17.52
CA ALA A 138 -20.92 6.72 -18.14
C ALA A 138 -21.70 7.98 -18.62
N LEU A 139 -21.38 9.16 -18.08
CA LEU A 139 -22.00 10.43 -18.45
C LEU A 139 -21.21 11.15 -19.55
N GLU A 140 -19.88 11.05 -19.55
CA GLU A 140 -19.02 11.63 -20.60
C GLU A 140 -19.28 11.00 -21.98
N GLY A 141 -19.80 9.77 -22.04
CA GLY A 141 -20.20 9.09 -23.28
C GLY A 141 -21.59 9.46 -23.80
N GLN A 142 -22.36 10.30 -23.11
CA GLN A 142 -23.71 10.70 -23.50
C GLN A 142 -23.70 12.09 -24.16
N PRO A 143 -24.43 12.31 -25.27
CA PRO A 143 -24.56 13.63 -25.87
C PRO A 143 -25.25 14.58 -24.86
N LYS A 144 -24.64 15.75 -24.64
CA LYS A 144 -25.21 16.83 -23.82
C LYS A 144 -26.41 17.48 -24.49
#